data_AF-A0A1C3PCQ2-F1
#
_entry.id   AF-A0A1C3PCQ2-F1
#
_cell.length_a   1.000
_cell.length_b   1.000
_cell.length_c   1.000
_cell.angle_alpha   90.00
_cell.angle_beta   90.00
_cell.angle_gamma   90.00
#
_symmetry.space_group_name_H-M   'P 1'
#
loop_
_entity.id
_entity.type
_entity.pdbx_description
1 polymer ?
#
loop_
_entity_poly.entity_id
_entity_poly.type
_entity_poly.pdbx_seq_one_letter_code
_entity_poly.pdbx_strand_id
1 'polypeptide(L)'
;MSLGEPAFRADQISRHYFARHLGAGDAEVMTDLPAASRAALLGALLPVLLAPAKVMTCDAGATRKTLWRAFDGVLIESVLMRYPDRATVCVSSQAGCGMGCPFCATGQGGLTRNLSAAEIVEQVVGAARVLTRGGLAGGPTRLSNVVFMGMGEPLANYATVITALRALTAPPPDGLGLSARSITVSTVGLVPAIRRLASTGLPVTLAVSLHAPDDELRDRLVPVNRRWPVAEVLAAAWEYGETTGRRVSIEYALIDDVNDQPERADVLAELLTGRLAHVNLIPLNPTRGVSWQASARRREREFVRRLRLRGIAATVRDTRGRDIAAACGQLAADGPDGPAGTDRPDSDRPDSDGRLDGSGRARR
;
A
#
# COMPACT_ATOMS: atom_id res chain seq x y z
N MET A 1 25.28 -15.01 23.58
CA MET A 1 25.27 -14.28 22.30
C MET A 1 26.56 -14.58 21.58
N SER A 2 26.51 -14.93 20.29
CA SER A 2 27.67 -15.32 19.48
C SER A 2 28.73 -14.21 19.29
N LEU A 3 28.40 -12.96 19.65
CA LEU A 3 29.26 -11.78 19.49
C LEU A 3 30.07 -11.40 20.76
N GLY A 4 29.97 -12.15 21.87
CA GLY A 4 30.75 -11.89 23.09
C GLY A 4 30.35 -10.63 23.88
N GLU A 5 29.25 -9.97 23.49
CA GLU A 5 28.76 -8.73 24.08
C GLU A 5 27.64 -8.96 25.12
N PRO A 6 27.48 -8.08 26.12
CA PRO A 6 26.40 -8.18 27.09
C PRO A 6 25.00 -8.09 26.46
N ALA A 7 24.02 -8.78 27.04
CA ALA A 7 22.69 -8.89 26.46
C ALA A 7 21.97 -7.54 26.26
N PHE A 8 22.24 -6.56 27.13
CA PHE A 8 21.65 -5.22 27.04
C PHE A 8 22.07 -4.45 25.77
N ARG A 9 23.15 -4.86 25.07
CA ARG A 9 23.55 -4.25 23.80
C ARG A 9 22.50 -4.41 22.71
N ALA A 10 21.81 -5.55 22.69
CA ALA A 10 20.72 -5.80 21.76
C ALA A 10 19.53 -4.85 22.03
N ASP A 11 19.21 -4.59 23.29
CA ASP A 11 18.18 -3.62 23.69
C ASP A 11 18.53 -2.21 23.24
N GLN A 12 19.76 -1.75 23.47
CA GLN A 12 20.23 -0.43 23.01
C GLN A 12 20.08 -0.25 21.49
N ILE A 13 20.56 -1.22 20.72
CA ILE A 13 20.46 -1.20 19.25
C ILE A 13 18.99 -1.22 18.81
N SER A 14 18.16 -2.05 19.46
CA SER A 14 16.73 -2.13 19.14
C SER A 14 16.00 -0.83 19.43
N ARG A 15 16.34 -0.11 20.52
CA ARG A 15 15.80 1.23 20.79
C ARG A 15 16.25 2.26 19.76
N HIS A 16 17.51 2.23 19.34
CA HIS A 16 17.97 3.12 18.26
C HIS A 16 17.24 2.84 16.95
N TYR A 17 17.04 1.57 16.62
CA TYR A 17 16.37 1.17 15.40
C TYR A 17 14.87 1.48 15.42
N PHE A 18 14.13 0.99 16.42
CA PHE A 18 12.68 1.10 16.44
C PHE A 18 12.14 2.42 16.99
N ALA A 19 12.77 3.02 18.02
CA ALA A 19 12.27 4.26 18.61
C ALA A 19 12.85 5.51 17.92
N ARG A 20 14.11 5.45 17.49
CA ARG A 20 14.82 6.60 16.88
C ARG A 20 14.95 6.50 15.36
N HIS A 21 14.52 5.37 14.76
CA HIS A 21 14.60 5.12 13.32
C HIS A 21 16.02 5.21 12.75
N LEU A 22 17.03 4.87 13.55
CA LEU A 22 18.44 4.94 13.15
C LEU A 22 18.89 3.62 12.48
N GLY A 23 19.80 3.71 11.52
CA GLY A 23 20.41 2.55 10.87
C GLY A 23 21.91 2.46 11.14
N ALA A 24 22.59 1.47 10.53
CA ALA A 24 24.04 1.31 10.67
C ALA A 24 24.84 2.57 10.22
N GLY A 25 24.33 3.32 9.24
CA GLY A 25 24.93 4.59 8.80
C GLY A 25 24.83 5.74 9.82
N ASP A 26 24.09 5.55 10.91
CA ASP A 26 23.94 6.52 11.99
C ASP A 26 24.80 6.15 13.22
N ALA A 27 25.84 5.33 13.02
CA ALA A 27 26.68 4.81 14.12
C ALA A 27 27.19 5.92 15.06
N GLU A 28 27.59 7.07 14.53
CA GLU A 28 28.14 8.18 15.33
C GLU A 28 27.16 8.74 16.38
N VAL A 29 25.85 8.65 16.14
CA VAL A 29 24.83 9.15 17.08
C VAL A 29 24.34 8.11 18.09
N MET A 30 24.89 6.88 18.05
CA MET A 30 24.65 5.80 19.00
C MET A 30 25.77 5.77 20.06
N THR A 31 25.93 6.86 20.80
CA THR A 31 27.07 7.11 21.71
C THR A 31 27.08 6.22 22.96
N ASP A 32 25.97 5.57 23.28
CA ASP A 32 25.82 4.57 24.34
C ASP A 32 26.36 3.18 23.94
N LEU A 33 26.75 3.00 22.67
CA LEU A 33 27.53 1.86 22.18
C LEU A 33 29.04 2.16 22.23
N PRO A 34 29.90 1.22 22.69
CA PRO A 34 31.34 1.45 22.81
C PRO A 34 31.96 1.66 21.44
N ALA A 35 32.80 2.69 21.30
CA ALA A 35 33.47 3.00 20.02
C ALA A 35 34.24 1.78 19.45
N ALA A 36 34.88 0.99 20.30
CA ALA A 36 35.68 -0.16 19.90
C ALA A 36 34.87 -1.31 19.26
N SER A 37 33.60 -1.51 19.64
CA SER A 37 32.77 -2.62 19.14
C SER A 37 31.56 -2.19 18.33
N ARG A 38 31.27 -0.87 18.26
CA ARG A 38 30.09 -0.31 17.58
C ARG A 38 29.96 -0.77 16.14
N ALA A 39 31.02 -0.68 15.34
CA ALA A 39 30.97 -1.06 13.93
C ALA A 39 30.66 -2.55 13.75
N ALA A 40 31.30 -3.42 14.53
CA ALA A 40 31.07 -4.88 14.48
C ALA A 40 29.63 -5.24 14.92
N LEU A 41 29.14 -4.62 16.00
CA LEU A 41 27.78 -4.79 16.49
C LEU A 41 26.75 -4.39 15.42
N LEU A 42 26.90 -3.21 14.83
CA LEU A 42 25.95 -2.70 13.83
C LEU A 42 26.02 -3.50 12.53
N GLY A 43 27.21 -3.93 12.10
CA GLY A 43 27.35 -4.79 10.92
C GLY A 43 26.68 -6.16 11.08
N ALA A 44 26.73 -6.72 12.29
CA ALA A 44 26.11 -8.02 12.59
C ALA A 44 24.59 -7.93 12.83
N LEU A 45 24.12 -6.86 13.47
CA LEU A 45 22.72 -6.75 13.95
C LEU A 45 21.83 -5.86 13.09
N LEU A 46 22.41 -4.93 12.32
CA LEU A 46 21.71 -4.05 11.37
C LEU A 46 22.35 -4.15 9.97
N PRO A 47 22.41 -5.34 9.35
CA PRO A 47 22.94 -5.47 8.00
C PRO A 47 22.09 -4.66 7.00
N VAL A 48 22.70 -4.24 5.91
CA VAL A 48 21.97 -3.54 4.83
C VAL A 48 21.10 -4.55 4.09
N LEU A 49 19.81 -4.58 4.42
CA LEU A 49 18.83 -5.44 3.77
C LEU A 49 18.32 -4.84 2.45
N LEU A 50 18.11 -3.53 2.43
CA LEU A 50 17.57 -2.76 1.31
C LEU A 50 18.40 -1.49 1.11
N ALA A 51 18.98 -1.34 -0.09
CA ALA A 51 19.67 -0.12 -0.50
C ALA A 51 18.80 0.66 -1.51
N PRO A 52 18.63 1.99 -1.37
CA PRO A 52 17.88 2.78 -2.33
C PRO A 52 18.64 2.81 -3.67
N ALA A 53 18.05 2.24 -4.72
CA ALA A 53 18.59 2.26 -6.07
C ALA A 53 18.10 3.49 -6.87
N LYS A 54 16.88 3.95 -6.61
CA LYS A 54 16.29 5.16 -7.23
C LYS A 54 15.23 5.75 -6.31
N VAL A 55 15.15 7.07 -6.26
CA VAL A 55 14.12 7.81 -5.51
C VAL A 55 13.44 8.78 -6.46
N MET A 56 12.11 8.80 -6.43
CA MET A 56 11.29 9.69 -7.24
C MET A 56 10.25 10.37 -6.36
N THR A 57 9.86 11.59 -6.69
CA THR A 57 8.87 12.37 -5.94
C THR A 57 7.86 13.03 -6.85
N CYS A 58 6.61 13.16 -6.40
CA CYS A 58 5.55 13.89 -7.10
C CYS A 58 4.60 14.55 -6.07
N ASP A 59 3.44 15.04 -6.52
CA ASP A 59 2.43 15.68 -5.68
C ASP A 59 3.02 16.86 -4.88
N ALA A 60 3.80 17.71 -5.55
CA ALA A 60 4.56 18.80 -4.94
C ALA A 60 5.49 18.35 -3.78
N GLY A 61 6.05 17.14 -3.90
CA GLY A 61 6.95 16.56 -2.89
C GLY A 61 6.24 15.89 -1.72
N ALA A 62 4.91 15.73 -1.77
CA ALA A 62 4.14 15.01 -0.75
C ALA A 62 4.14 13.49 -0.95
N THR A 63 4.54 13.00 -2.13
CA THR A 63 4.64 11.57 -2.43
C THR A 63 6.05 11.22 -2.88
N ARG A 64 6.61 10.16 -2.31
CA ARG A 64 7.95 9.63 -2.62
C ARG A 64 7.85 8.14 -2.91
N LYS A 65 8.33 7.73 -4.08
CA LYS A 65 8.61 6.32 -4.40
C LYS A 65 10.09 6.05 -4.20
N THR A 66 10.40 4.91 -3.57
CA THR A 66 11.76 4.40 -3.49
C THR A 66 11.80 3.02 -4.16
N LEU A 67 12.68 2.88 -5.14
CA LEU A 67 13.12 1.58 -5.68
C LEU A 67 14.26 1.09 -4.79
N TRP A 68 14.07 -0.06 -4.18
CA TRP A 68 15.05 -0.72 -3.33
C TRP A 68 15.72 -1.85 -4.08
N ARG A 69 17.03 -1.98 -3.91
CA ARG A 69 17.77 -3.19 -4.20
C ARG A 69 17.97 -3.96 -2.91
N ALA A 70 17.40 -5.15 -2.84
CA ALA A 70 17.62 -6.07 -1.73
C ALA A 70 19.05 -6.62 -1.73
N PHE A 71 19.49 -7.17 -0.59
CA PHE A 71 20.84 -7.71 -0.41
C PHE A 71 21.23 -8.79 -1.44
N ASP A 72 20.24 -9.48 -2.02
CA ASP A 72 20.40 -10.48 -3.08
C ASP A 72 20.22 -9.92 -4.50
N GLY A 73 20.14 -8.59 -4.64
CA GLY A 73 20.05 -7.88 -5.92
C GLY A 73 18.64 -7.70 -6.47
N VAL A 74 17.64 -8.37 -5.89
CA VAL A 74 16.23 -8.26 -6.30
C VAL A 74 15.69 -6.85 -6.04
N LEU A 75 14.83 -6.37 -6.93
CA LEU A 75 14.24 -5.04 -6.84
C LEU A 75 12.82 -5.09 -6.26
N ILE A 76 12.51 -4.17 -5.36
CA ILE A 76 11.16 -3.92 -4.85
C ILE A 76 10.91 -2.41 -4.73
N GLU A 77 9.64 -2.01 -4.62
CA GLU A 77 9.27 -0.61 -4.46
C GLU A 77 8.46 -0.39 -3.17
N SER A 78 8.62 0.79 -2.57
CA SER A 78 7.74 1.28 -1.50
C SER A 78 7.33 2.72 -1.80
N VAL A 79 6.13 3.11 -1.40
CA VAL A 79 5.61 4.46 -1.64
C VAL A 79 5.22 5.13 -0.35
N LEU A 80 5.84 6.27 -0.04
CA LEU A 80 5.54 7.10 1.12
C LEU A 80 4.71 8.31 0.69
N MET A 81 3.57 8.52 1.34
CA MET A 81 2.62 9.59 1.00
C MET A 81 2.29 10.41 2.25
N ARG A 82 2.35 11.73 2.13
CA ARG A 82 1.81 12.67 3.12
C ARG A 82 0.45 13.18 2.69
N TYR A 83 -0.48 13.13 3.62
CA TYR A 83 -1.79 13.76 3.57
C TYR A 83 -1.87 14.87 4.64
N PRO A 84 -2.88 15.75 4.62
CA PRO A 84 -3.00 16.82 5.61
C PRO A 84 -2.99 16.34 7.07
N ASP A 85 -3.58 15.17 7.34
CA ASP A 85 -3.81 14.64 8.69
C ASP A 85 -2.96 13.41 9.04
N ARG A 86 -2.24 12.84 8.07
CA ARG A 86 -1.57 11.53 8.22
C ARG A 86 -0.41 11.34 7.25
N ALA A 87 0.48 10.40 7.55
CA ALA A 87 1.49 9.91 6.62
C ALA A 87 1.40 8.39 6.50
N THR A 88 1.32 7.91 5.26
CA THR A 88 1.10 6.48 4.95
C THR A 88 2.26 5.93 4.15
N VAL A 89 2.81 4.78 4.55
CA VAL A 89 3.73 4.00 3.73
C VAL A 89 3.00 2.79 3.13
N CYS A 90 3.14 2.64 1.82
CA CYS A 90 2.74 1.46 1.06
C CYS A 90 3.95 0.55 0.92
N VAL A 91 3.86 -0.65 1.48
CA VAL A 91 4.97 -1.61 1.54
C VAL A 91 4.72 -2.83 0.66
N SER A 92 5.81 -3.36 0.13
CA SER A 92 5.85 -4.64 -0.58
C SER A 92 6.00 -5.79 0.40
N SER A 93 5.35 -6.92 0.09
CA SER A 93 5.41 -8.18 0.86
C SER A 93 6.11 -9.30 0.10
N GLN A 94 6.23 -9.17 -1.22
CA GLN A 94 6.94 -10.07 -2.12
C GLN A 94 7.70 -9.24 -3.16
N ALA A 95 8.72 -9.84 -3.78
CA ALA A 95 9.31 -9.31 -4.99
C ALA A 95 8.57 -9.90 -6.20
N GLY A 96 7.73 -9.09 -6.83
CA GLY A 96 6.74 -9.56 -7.79
C GLY A 96 5.47 -10.08 -7.12
N CYS A 97 4.57 -10.70 -7.87
CA CYS A 97 3.32 -11.26 -7.36
C CYS A 97 2.83 -12.43 -8.22
N GLY A 98 2.50 -13.55 -7.58
CA GLY A 98 2.04 -14.76 -8.26
C GLY A 98 0.54 -14.79 -8.57
N MET A 99 -0.22 -13.73 -8.24
CA MET A 99 -1.68 -13.74 -8.37
C MET A 99 -2.17 -13.46 -9.81
N GLY A 100 -1.32 -12.89 -10.67
CA GLY A 100 -1.61 -12.75 -12.09
C GLY A 100 -2.76 -11.81 -12.45
N CYS A 101 -3.14 -10.86 -11.58
CA CYS A 101 -4.18 -9.88 -11.90
C CYS A 101 -3.75 -9.03 -13.11
N PRO A 102 -4.45 -9.08 -14.27
CA PRO A 102 -3.97 -8.48 -15.51
C PRO A 102 -3.86 -6.96 -15.46
N PHE A 103 -4.65 -6.27 -14.62
CA PHE A 103 -4.58 -4.81 -14.48
C PHE A 103 -3.43 -4.34 -13.56
N CYS A 104 -2.64 -5.25 -13.00
CA CYS A 104 -1.58 -4.96 -12.04
C CYS A 104 -0.20 -5.23 -12.65
N ALA A 105 0.66 -4.21 -12.73
CA ALA A 105 2.03 -4.34 -13.24
C ALA A 105 2.85 -5.38 -12.47
N THR A 106 2.68 -5.46 -11.14
CA THR A 106 3.33 -6.48 -10.32
C THR A 106 2.85 -7.89 -10.66
N GLY A 107 1.56 -8.07 -10.94
CA GLY A 107 0.99 -9.36 -11.33
C GLY A 107 1.45 -9.80 -12.71
N GLN A 108 1.70 -8.86 -13.63
CA GLN A 108 2.24 -9.12 -14.96
C GLN A 108 3.71 -9.56 -14.92
N GLY A 109 4.48 -9.07 -13.94
CA GLY A 109 5.91 -9.41 -13.77
C GLY A 109 6.19 -10.80 -13.19
N GLY A 110 5.16 -11.51 -12.70
CA GLY A 110 5.33 -12.79 -12.02
C GLY A 110 5.93 -12.66 -10.61
N LEU A 111 6.21 -13.80 -9.97
CA LEU A 111 6.79 -13.86 -8.62
C LEU A 111 8.25 -14.31 -8.67
N THR A 112 9.13 -13.51 -8.07
CA THR A 112 10.53 -13.90 -7.85
C THR A 112 10.68 -14.63 -6.51
N ARG A 113 10.30 -13.97 -5.40
CA ARG A 113 10.34 -14.57 -4.05
C ARG A 113 9.51 -13.80 -3.03
N ASN A 114 9.30 -14.43 -1.90
CA ASN A 114 8.82 -13.77 -0.69
C ASN A 114 9.91 -12.84 -0.10
N LEU A 115 9.49 -11.72 0.48
CA LEU A 115 10.35 -10.92 1.34
C LEU A 115 10.39 -11.52 2.74
N SER A 116 11.51 -11.34 3.44
CA SER A 116 11.66 -11.62 4.86
C SER A 116 10.94 -10.56 5.73
N ALA A 117 10.73 -10.86 7.01
CA ALA A 117 10.05 -9.93 7.91
C ALA A 117 10.88 -8.67 8.10
N ALA A 118 12.21 -8.82 8.14
CA ALA A 118 13.15 -7.72 8.27
C ALA A 118 13.16 -6.80 7.04
N GLU A 119 13.04 -7.34 5.81
CA GLU A 119 12.88 -6.52 4.59
C GLU A 119 11.56 -5.75 4.57
N ILE A 120 10.48 -6.33 5.11
CA ILE A 120 9.19 -5.62 5.24
C ILE A 120 9.29 -4.50 6.28
N VAL A 121 9.87 -4.79 7.45
CA VAL A 121 10.05 -3.82 8.54
C VAL A 121 11.00 -2.69 8.13
N GLU A 122 12.08 -2.97 7.38
CA GLU A 122 13.02 -1.94 6.93
C GLU A 122 12.36 -0.92 5.99
N GLN A 123 11.39 -1.32 5.17
CA GLN A 123 10.60 -0.36 4.38
C GLN A 123 9.85 0.64 5.28
N VAL A 124 9.30 0.15 6.40
CA VAL A 124 8.54 0.98 7.35
C VAL A 124 9.48 1.88 8.17
N VAL A 125 10.57 1.33 8.70
CA VAL A 125 11.58 2.11 9.45
C VAL A 125 12.24 3.15 8.55
N GLY A 126 12.57 2.79 7.30
CA GLY A 126 13.08 3.71 6.30
C GLY A 126 12.11 4.85 6.01
N ALA A 127 10.81 4.55 5.87
CA ALA A 127 9.79 5.59 5.72
C ALA A 127 9.66 6.49 6.95
N ALA A 128 9.66 5.93 8.16
CA ALA A 128 9.63 6.70 9.40
C ALA A 128 10.85 7.62 9.52
N ARG A 129 12.06 7.11 9.20
CA ARG A 129 13.31 7.87 9.14
C ARG A 129 13.22 9.05 8.17
N VAL A 130 12.68 8.83 6.96
CA VAL A 130 12.46 9.91 5.99
C VAL A 130 11.53 10.99 6.54
N LEU A 131 10.42 10.61 7.18
CA LEU A 131 9.48 11.57 7.75
C LEU A 131 10.06 12.35 8.93
N THR A 132 10.76 11.69 9.85
CA THR A 132 11.38 12.35 11.02
C THR A 132 12.47 13.34 10.58
N ARG A 133 13.15 13.08 9.46
CA ARG A 133 14.17 13.98 8.88
C ARG A 133 13.58 15.05 7.94
N GLY A 134 12.26 15.15 7.80
CA GLY A 134 11.62 16.14 6.94
C GLY A 134 11.81 15.88 5.44
N GLY A 135 12.05 14.62 5.03
CA GLY A 135 12.29 14.24 3.63
C GLY A 135 11.06 14.20 2.73
N LEU A 136 9.95 14.83 3.15
CA LEU A 136 8.76 15.13 2.33
C LEU A 136 8.36 16.59 2.57
N ALA A 137 7.63 17.18 1.62
CA ALA A 137 7.03 18.50 1.78
C ALA A 137 6.20 18.59 3.09
N GLY A 138 6.21 19.76 3.73
CA GLY A 138 5.53 19.99 5.02
C GLY A 138 6.36 19.67 6.28
N GLY A 139 7.67 19.42 6.15
CA GLY A 139 8.60 19.31 7.28
C GLY A 139 8.51 18.01 8.08
N PRO A 140 9.25 17.87 9.20
CA PRO A 140 9.26 16.65 10.01
C PRO A 140 7.87 16.21 10.49
N THR A 141 7.58 14.90 10.45
CA THR A 141 6.36 14.33 11.04
C THR A 141 6.58 12.85 11.43
N ARG A 142 5.55 12.23 12.00
CA ARG A 142 5.53 10.80 12.33
C ARG A 142 4.82 9.98 11.25
N LEU A 143 5.26 8.74 11.06
CA LEU A 143 4.50 7.76 10.29
C LEU A 143 3.24 7.40 11.06
N SER A 144 2.07 7.44 10.42
CA SER A 144 0.80 7.16 11.08
C SER A 144 0.10 5.92 10.55
N ASN A 145 0.38 5.48 9.32
CA ASN A 145 -0.30 4.37 8.66
C ASN A 145 0.66 3.51 7.82
N VAL A 146 0.39 2.21 7.77
CA VAL A 146 1.10 1.24 6.93
C VAL A 146 0.05 0.47 6.13
N VAL A 147 0.23 0.36 4.81
CA VAL A 147 -0.65 -0.43 3.96
C VAL A 147 0.16 -1.47 3.19
N PHE A 148 -0.25 -2.74 3.29
CA PHE A 148 0.30 -3.84 2.50
C PHE A 148 -0.44 -3.89 1.15
N MET A 149 -0.16 -2.88 0.33
CA MET A 149 -0.75 -2.67 -1.01
C MET A 149 0.34 -2.38 -2.06
N GLY A 150 1.60 -2.67 -1.73
CA GLY A 150 2.73 -2.58 -2.64
C GLY A 150 2.82 -3.81 -3.54
N MET A 151 4.03 -4.33 -3.73
CA MET A 151 4.23 -5.54 -4.51
C MET A 151 3.92 -6.81 -3.69
N GLY A 152 3.22 -7.76 -4.32
CA GLY A 152 2.93 -9.08 -3.75
C GLY A 152 1.52 -9.23 -3.14
N GLU A 153 1.15 -10.48 -2.90
CA GLU A 153 -0.02 -10.87 -2.12
C GLU A 153 0.41 -11.17 -0.66
N PRO A 154 0.09 -10.29 0.30
CA PRO A 154 0.56 -10.43 1.67
C PRO A 154 0.20 -11.77 2.32
N LEU A 155 -1.01 -12.28 2.05
CA LEU A 155 -1.45 -13.53 2.66
C LEU A 155 -0.84 -14.78 2.00
N ALA A 156 -0.18 -14.65 0.84
CA ALA A 156 0.66 -15.70 0.26
C ALA A 156 2.03 -15.78 0.95
N ASN A 157 2.48 -14.67 1.57
CA ASN A 157 3.69 -14.62 2.43
C ASN A 157 3.31 -14.61 3.93
N TYR A 158 2.35 -15.44 4.30
CA TYR A 158 1.63 -15.35 5.58
C TYR A 158 2.53 -15.29 6.82
N ALA A 159 3.39 -16.30 7.04
CA ALA A 159 4.17 -16.39 8.28
C ALA A 159 5.08 -15.17 8.49
N THR A 160 5.66 -14.69 7.40
CA THR A 160 6.54 -13.53 7.40
C THR A 160 5.78 -12.24 7.65
N VAL A 161 4.63 -12.07 7.00
CA VAL A 161 3.76 -10.92 7.21
C VAL A 161 3.26 -10.87 8.65
N ILE A 162 2.84 -11.99 9.26
CA ILE A 162 2.45 -12.01 10.67
C ILE A 162 3.62 -11.59 11.58
N THR A 163 4.83 -12.07 11.30
CA THR A 163 6.03 -11.68 12.06
C THR A 163 6.29 -10.18 11.93
N ALA A 164 6.21 -9.63 10.72
CA ALA A 164 6.34 -8.20 10.49
C ALA A 164 5.25 -7.40 11.22
N LEU A 165 3.97 -7.79 11.11
CA LEU A 165 2.87 -7.13 11.80
C LEU A 165 3.10 -7.04 13.32
N ARG A 166 3.56 -8.14 13.94
CA ARG A 166 3.90 -8.15 15.37
C ARG A 166 5.00 -7.13 15.68
N ALA A 167 6.09 -7.11 14.91
CA ALA A 167 7.17 -6.13 15.07
C ALA A 167 6.73 -4.68 14.77
N LEU A 168 5.78 -4.46 13.87
CA LEU A 168 5.23 -3.12 13.62
C LEU A 168 4.39 -2.63 14.81
N THR A 169 3.68 -3.53 15.48
CA THR A 169 2.75 -3.18 16.57
C THR A 169 3.35 -3.22 17.98
N ALA A 170 4.36 -4.06 18.22
CA ALA A 170 5.03 -4.15 19.51
C ALA A 170 5.71 -2.81 19.83
N PRO A 171 5.68 -2.33 21.08
CA PRO A 171 6.35 -1.09 21.45
C PRO A 171 7.87 -1.26 21.43
N PRO A 172 8.65 -0.18 21.28
CA PRO A 172 10.09 -0.24 21.47
C PRO A 172 10.43 -0.77 22.88
N PRO A 173 11.41 -1.66 23.04
CA PRO A 173 12.44 -2.06 22.06
C PRO A 173 12.01 -3.16 21.07
N ASP A 174 10.86 -3.81 21.26
CA ASP A 174 10.49 -5.00 20.49
C ASP A 174 9.88 -4.69 19.10
N GLY A 175 9.57 -3.42 18.85
CA GLY A 175 8.93 -2.98 17.61
C GLY A 175 8.67 -1.48 17.51
N LEU A 176 7.94 -1.05 16.47
CA LEU A 176 7.66 0.38 16.19
C LEU A 176 6.53 1.01 17.03
N GLY A 177 5.72 0.22 17.72
CA GLY A 177 4.60 0.70 18.54
C GLY A 177 3.46 1.31 17.72
N LEU A 178 3.28 0.92 16.46
CA LEU A 178 2.17 1.39 15.64
C LEU A 178 0.86 0.77 16.13
N SER A 179 -0.21 1.56 16.12
CA SER A 179 -1.54 1.01 16.34
C SER A 179 -1.87 0.00 15.24
N ALA A 180 -2.28 -1.22 15.60
CA ALA A 180 -2.75 -2.21 14.63
C ALA A 180 -3.87 -1.66 13.74
N ARG A 181 -4.70 -0.74 14.26
CA ARG A 181 -5.79 -0.08 13.51
C ARG A 181 -5.28 0.81 12.38
N SER A 182 -4.05 1.27 12.48
CA SER A 182 -3.36 2.06 11.45
C SER A 182 -2.70 1.21 10.36
N ILE A 183 -2.74 -0.13 10.50
CA ILE A 183 -2.18 -1.06 9.55
C ILE A 183 -3.31 -1.71 8.74
N THR A 184 -3.20 -1.68 7.42
CA THR A 184 -4.13 -2.35 6.51
C THR A 184 -3.43 -3.48 5.76
N VAL A 185 -3.98 -4.69 5.85
CA VAL A 185 -3.53 -5.84 5.07
C VAL A 185 -4.51 -6.07 3.93
N SER A 186 -4.05 -5.90 2.68
CA SER A 186 -4.87 -6.19 1.50
C SER A 186 -4.67 -7.64 1.06
N THR A 187 -5.71 -8.25 0.50
CA THR A 187 -5.62 -9.59 -0.11
C THR A 187 -6.55 -9.72 -1.30
N VAL A 188 -6.15 -10.50 -2.30
CA VAL A 188 -7.02 -10.92 -3.41
C VAL A 188 -8.00 -12.05 -3.05
N GLY A 189 -8.03 -12.47 -1.79
CA GLY A 189 -9.05 -13.39 -1.28
C GLY A 189 -8.56 -14.82 -1.04
N LEU A 190 -7.39 -14.99 -0.41
CA LEU A 190 -6.92 -16.31 0.03
C LEU A 190 -7.74 -16.74 1.26
N VAL A 191 -8.89 -17.39 1.03
CA VAL A 191 -9.88 -17.73 2.07
C VAL A 191 -9.27 -18.40 3.32
N PRO A 192 -8.45 -19.47 3.21
CA PRO A 192 -7.85 -20.07 4.39
C PRO A 192 -6.93 -19.12 5.16
N ALA A 193 -6.24 -18.23 4.46
CA ALA A 193 -5.32 -17.28 5.07
C ALA A 193 -6.05 -16.11 5.75
N ILE A 194 -7.19 -15.66 5.21
CA ILE A 194 -8.07 -14.68 5.89
C ILE A 194 -8.56 -15.25 7.23
N ARG A 195 -9.06 -16.49 7.23
CA ARG A 195 -9.51 -17.18 8.46
C ARG A 195 -8.37 -17.33 9.47
N ARG A 196 -7.18 -17.72 9.00
CA ARG A 196 -6.00 -17.76 9.86
C ARG A 196 -5.65 -16.38 10.42
N LEU A 197 -5.72 -15.31 9.62
CA LEU A 197 -5.48 -13.95 10.10
C LEU A 197 -6.44 -13.56 11.23
N ALA A 198 -7.73 -13.90 11.12
CA ALA A 198 -8.72 -13.68 12.18
C ALA A 198 -8.31 -14.33 13.51
N SER A 199 -7.76 -15.54 13.44
CA SER A 199 -7.29 -16.29 14.62
C SER A 199 -6.03 -15.73 15.30
N THR A 200 -5.32 -14.77 14.68
CA THR A 200 -4.09 -14.20 15.24
C THR A 200 -4.31 -13.25 16.41
N GLY A 201 -5.53 -12.74 16.57
CA GLY A 201 -5.87 -11.68 17.53
C GLY A 201 -5.31 -10.30 17.18
N LEU A 202 -4.69 -10.11 16.00
CA LEU A 202 -4.21 -8.81 15.53
C LEU A 202 -5.35 -8.03 14.86
N PRO A 203 -5.85 -6.93 15.44
CA PRO A 203 -7.03 -6.22 14.92
C PRO A 203 -6.64 -5.21 13.81
N VAL A 204 -5.88 -5.67 12.81
CA VAL A 204 -5.54 -4.88 11.62
C VAL A 204 -6.78 -4.62 10.78
N THR A 205 -6.72 -3.65 9.88
CA THR A 205 -7.80 -3.46 8.90
C THR A 205 -7.60 -4.46 7.76
N LEU A 206 -8.60 -5.29 7.48
CA LEU A 206 -8.59 -6.17 6.30
C LEU A 206 -9.15 -5.41 5.11
N ALA A 207 -8.40 -5.39 4.00
CA ALA A 207 -8.87 -4.94 2.71
C ALA A 207 -8.97 -6.14 1.74
N VAL A 208 -10.08 -6.26 1.04
CA VAL A 208 -10.32 -7.30 0.04
C VAL A 208 -10.31 -6.67 -1.35
N SER A 209 -9.33 -7.06 -2.16
CA SER A 209 -9.23 -6.72 -3.58
C SER A 209 -10.27 -7.52 -4.38
N LEU A 210 -11.51 -7.03 -4.37
CA LEU A 210 -12.66 -7.74 -4.93
C LEU A 210 -12.79 -7.52 -6.44
N HIS A 211 -12.89 -6.25 -6.86
CA HIS A 211 -12.88 -5.76 -8.25
C HIS A 211 -13.99 -6.24 -9.20
N ALA A 212 -14.80 -7.22 -8.82
CA ALA A 212 -16.05 -7.57 -9.49
C ALA A 212 -16.98 -8.29 -8.49
N PRO A 213 -18.31 -8.03 -8.52
CA PRO A 213 -19.26 -8.68 -7.62
C PRO A 213 -19.70 -10.08 -8.07
N ASP A 214 -19.40 -10.47 -9.30
CA ASP A 214 -19.76 -11.74 -9.94
C ASP A 214 -18.51 -12.52 -10.36
N ASP A 215 -18.62 -13.84 -10.28
CA ASP A 215 -17.50 -14.75 -10.51
C ASP A 215 -17.00 -14.75 -11.95
N GLU A 216 -17.89 -14.60 -12.94
CA GLU A 216 -17.51 -14.65 -14.35
C GLU A 216 -16.52 -13.53 -14.70
N LEU A 217 -16.82 -12.29 -14.29
CA LEU A 217 -15.89 -11.19 -14.49
C LEU A 217 -14.69 -11.30 -13.53
N ARG A 218 -14.90 -11.72 -12.29
CA ARG A 218 -13.81 -11.81 -11.31
C ARG A 218 -12.77 -12.87 -11.71
N ASP A 219 -13.15 -13.95 -12.36
CA ASP A 219 -12.21 -14.95 -12.92
C ASP A 219 -11.24 -14.34 -13.95
N ARG A 220 -11.69 -13.32 -14.69
CA ARG A 220 -10.86 -12.59 -15.66
C ARG A 220 -9.96 -11.57 -14.98
N LEU A 221 -10.49 -10.83 -14.00
CA LEU A 221 -9.77 -9.73 -13.35
C LEU A 221 -8.84 -10.20 -12.20
N VAL A 222 -9.23 -11.25 -11.49
CA VAL A 222 -8.53 -11.76 -10.31
C VAL A 222 -8.50 -13.29 -10.41
N PRO A 223 -7.52 -13.88 -11.13
CA PRO A 223 -7.54 -15.30 -11.50
C PRO A 223 -7.72 -16.31 -10.36
N VAL A 224 -7.34 -15.94 -9.13
CA VAL A 224 -7.55 -16.76 -7.92
C VAL A 224 -9.03 -17.02 -7.62
N ASN A 225 -9.95 -16.26 -8.19
CA ASN A 225 -11.38 -16.44 -8.01
C ASN A 225 -11.87 -17.84 -8.42
N ARG A 226 -11.23 -18.44 -9.44
CA ARG A 226 -11.48 -19.84 -9.84
C ARG A 226 -11.26 -20.85 -8.72
N ARG A 227 -10.44 -20.48 -7.72
CA ARG A 227 -10.19 -21.29 -6.54
C ARG A 227 -11.09 -20.91 -5.37
N TRP A 228 -11.33 -19.61 -5.17
CA TRP A 228 -12.20 -19.07 -4.12
C TRP A 228 -13.15 -18.01 -4.72
N PRO A 229 -14.40 -18.41 -5.02
CA PRO A 229 -15.42 -17.52 -5.56
C PRO A 229 -15.75 -16.33 -4.64
N VAL A 230 -16.40 -15.31 -5.20
CA VAL A 230 -16.78 -14.06 -4.51
C VAL A 230 -17.47 -14.35 -3.17
N ALA A 231 -18.46 -15.24 -3.16
CA ALA A 231 -19.23 -15.55 -1.97
C ALA A 231 -18.36 -16.12 -0.83
N GLU A 232 -17.42 -17.00 -1.15
CA GLU A 232 -16.49 -17.57 -0.16
C GLU A 232 -15.50 -16.55 0.38
N VAL A 233 -14.97 -15.69 -0.51
CA VAL A 233 -14.05 -14.61 -0.12
C VAL A 233 -14.74 -13.63 0.83
N LEU A 234 -15.95 -13.21 0.49
CA LEU A 234 -16.72 -12.30 1.33
C LEU A 234 -17.12 -12.95 2.65
N ALA A 235 -17.54 -14.23 2.64
CA ALA A 235 -17.83 -14.96 3.88
C ALA A 235 -16.62 -14.97 4.83
N ALA A 236 -15.42 -15.30 4.34
CA ALA A 236 -14.21 -15.27 5.14
C ALA A 236 -13.86 -13.85 5.65
N ALA A 237 -14.11 -12.82 4.83
CA ALA A 237 -13.91 -11.44 5.25
C ALA A 237 -14.90 -11.01 6.34
N TRP A 238 -16.16 -11.46 6.27
CA TRP A 238 -17.16 -11.21 7.32
C TRP A 238 -16.81 -11.93 8.62
N GLU A 239 -16.41 -13.20 8.55
CA GLU A 239 -15.88 -13.94 9.70
C GLU A 239 -14.71 -13.18 10.37
N TYR A 240 -13.79 -12.62 9.56
CA TYR A 240 -12.71 -11.76 10.08
C TYR A 240 -13.24 -10.51 10.77
N GLY A 241 -14.17 -9.78 10.14
CA GLY A 241 -14.75 -8.56 10.67
C GLY A 241 -15.52 -8.77 11.97
N GLU A 242 -16.29 -9.86 12.04
CA GLU A 242 -17.05 -10.29 13.23
C GLU A 242 -16.11 -10.69 14.37
N THR A 243 -15.05 -11.48 14.08
CA THR A 243 -14.07 -11.93 15.07
C THR A 243 -13.27 -10.77 15.67
N THR A 244 -12.89 -9.80 14.83
CA THR A 244 -11.99 -8.71 15.24
C THR A 244 -12.72 -7.43 15.64
N GLY A 245 -14.03 -7.35 15.39
CA GLY A 245 -14.82 -6.12 15.51
C GLY A 245 -14.36 -5.01 14.55
N ARG A 246 -13.62 -5.37 13.49
CA ARG A 246 -13.06 -4.41 12.52
C ARG A 246 -13.94 -4.33 11.28
N ARG A 247 -14.05 -3.12 10.74
CA ARG A 247 -14.62 -2.90 9.41
C ARG A 247 -13.74 -3.55 8.36
N VAL A 248 -14.37 -4.19 7.37
CA VAL A 248 -13.69 -4.68 6.17
C VAL A 248 -13.73 -3.61 5.09
N SER A 249 -12.59 -3.35 4.45
CA SER A 249 -12.51 -2.50 3.27
C SER A 249 -12.63 -3.35 2.01
N ILE A 250 -13.50 -2.96 1.08
CA ILE A 250 -13.62 -3.58 -0.24
C ILE A 250 -12.94 -2.67 -1.24
N GLU A 251 -11.87 -3.14 -1.85
CA GLU A 251 -11.14 -2.40 -2.89
C GLU A 251 -11.70 -2.79 -4.26
N TYR A 252 -12.08 -1.79 -5.06
CA TYR A 252 -12.71 -1.99 -6.36
C TYR A 252 -12.02 -1.09 -7.40
N ALA A 253 -11.13 -1.68 -8.21
CA ALA A 253 -10.53 -0.98 -9.34
C ALA A 253 -11.62 -0.74 -10.37
N LEU A 254 -11.96 0.52 -10.64
CA LEU A 254 -13.05 0.90 -11.53
C LEU A 254 -12.49 1.11 -12.95
N ILE A 255 -12.91 0.24 -13.85
CA ILE A 255 -12.39 0.07 -15.21
C ILE A 255 -13.51 0.37 -16.20
N ASP A 256 -13.21 1.30 -17.11
CA ASP A 256 -14.18 1.79 -18.09
C ASP A 256 -14.71 0.66 -18.97
N ASP A 257 -16.04 0.57 -19.07
CA ASP A 257 -16.79 -0.43 -19.84
C ASP A 257 -16.52 -1.90 -19.47
N VAL A 258 -15.82 -2.17 -18.37
CA VAL A 258 -15.53 -3.54 -17.91
C VAL A 258 -16.33 -3.89 -16.67
N ASN A 259 -16.24 -3.06 -15.63
CA ASN A 259 -16.83 -3.36 -14.31
C ASN A 259 -17.51 -2.16 -13.64
N ASP A 260 -17.76 -1.10 -14.40
CA ASP A 260 -18.25 0.19 -13.92
C ASP A 260 -19.74 0.45 -14.24
N GLN A 261 -20.43 -0.56 -14.74
CA GLN A 261 -21.86 -0.48 -15.03
C GLN A 261 -22.68 -0.29 -13.74
N PRO A 262 -23.71 0.58 -13.72
CA PRO A 262 -24.50 0.85 -12.53
C PRO A 262 -25.13 -0.39 -11.89
N GLU A 263 -25.52 -1.37 -12.69
CA GLU A 263 -26.13 -2.62 -12.23
C GLU A 263 -25.16 -3.45 -11.38
N ARG A 264 -23.86 -3.42 -11.68
CA ARG A 264 -22.83 -4.07 -10.85
C ARG A 264 -22.67 -3.38 -9.51
N ALA A 265 -22.92 -2.08 -9.42
CA ALA A 265 -22.95 -1.37 -8.14
C ALA A 265 -24.12 -1.85 -7.27
N ASP A 266 -25.27 -2.13 -7.88
CA ASP A 266 -26.44 -2.66 -7.19
C ASP A 266 -26.19 -4.10 -6.69
N VAL A 267 -25.63 -4.98 -7.52
CA VAL A 267 -25.23 -6.35 -7.12
C VAL A 267 -24.20 -6.31 -5.99
N LEU A 268 -23.18 -5.44 -6.10
CA LEU A 268 -22.21 -5.26 -5.03
C LEU A 268 -22.90 -4.79 -3.75
N ALA A 269 -23.83 -3.83 -3.82
CA ALA A 269 -24.54 -3.36 -2.65
C ALA A 269 -25.34 -4.47 -1.94
N GLU A 270 -25.99 -5.35 -2.70
CA GLU A 270 -26.73 -6.50 -2.16
C GLU A 270 -25.81 -7.44 -1.37
N LEU A 271 -24.62 -7.75 -1.90
CA LEU A 271 -23.62 -8.58 -1.21
C LEU A 271 -23.09 -7.95 0.09
N LEU A 272 -23.10 -6.63 0.18
CA LEU A 272 -22.55 -5.87 1.31
C LEU A 272 -23.61 -5.40 2.32
N THR A 273 -24.89 -5.60 2.02
CA THR A 273 -26.00 -5.09 2.85
C THR A 273 -25.94 -5.68 4.25
N GLY A 274 -26.08 -4.82 5.27
CA GLY A 274 -26.02 -5.22 6.68
C GLY A 274 -24.62 -5.53 7.21
N ARG A 275 -23.57 -5.37 6.39
CA ARG A 275 -22.18 -5.60 6.80
C ARG A 275 -21.48 -4.30 7.17
N LEU A 276 -20.59 -4.37 8.17
CA LEU A 276 -19.69 -3.27 8.50
C LEU A 276 -18.57 -3.23 7.45
N ALA A 277 -18.87 -2.63 6.30
CA ALA A 277 -17.98 -2.53 5.16
C ALA A 277 -17.79 -1.08 4.69
N HIS A 278 -16.69 -0.85 3.98
CA HIS A 278 -16.48 0.39 3.23
C HIS A 278 -15.91 0.07 1.85
N VAL A 279 -16.53 0.57 0.79
CA VAL A 279 -16.06 0.39 -0.58
C VAL A 279 -15.13 1.54 -0.97
N ASN A 280 -13.88 1.21 -1.27
CA ASN A 280 -12.91 2.10 -1.87
C ASN A 280 -12.89 1.86 -3.39
N LEU A 281 -13.49 2.78 -4.15
CA LEU A 281 -13.36 2.79 -5.60
C LEU A 281 -12.00 3.37 -5.98
N ILE A 282 -11.24 2.66 -6.79
CA ILE A 282 -9.91 3.04 -7.23
C ILE A 282 -9.97 3.27 -8.74
N PRO A 283 -9.89 4.52 -9.23
CA PRO A 283 -9.78 4.76 -10.67
C PRO A 283 -8.57 4.00 -11.21
N LEU A 284 -8.75 3.22 -12.28
CA LEU A 284 -7.67 2.40 -12.83
C LEU A 284 -6.45 3.26 -13.17
N ASN A 285 -5.26 2.83 -12.74
CA ASN A 285 -4.02 3.45 -13.17
C ASN A 285 -3.47 2.68 -14.37
N PRO A 286 -3.02 3.37 -15.44
CA PRO A 286 -2.53 2.71 -16.63
C PRO A 286 -1.27 1.90 -16.31
N THR A 287 -1.19 0.71 -16.89
CA THR A 287 -0.02 -0.19 -16.84
C THR A 287 0.42 -0.54 -18.26
N ARG A 288 1.68 -0.99 -18.43
CA ARG A 288 2.18 -1.36 -19.77
C ARG A 288 1.46 -2.62 -20.26
N GLY A 289 1.15 -2.68 -21.56
CA GLY A 289 0.57 -3.87 -22.19
C GLY A 289 -0.92 -4.10 -21.95
N VAL A 290 -1.61 -3.20 -21.24
CA VAL A 290 -3.07 -3.29 -20.98
C VAL A 290 -3.77 -2.06 -21.57
N SER A 291 -4.84 -2.29 -22.34
CA SER A 291 -5.59 -1.22 -23.01
C SER A 291 -6.71 -0.61 -22.14
N TRP A 292 -6.96 -1.17 -20.95
CA TRP A 292 -7.99 -0.70 -20.04
C TRP A 292 -7.69 0.69 -19.48
N GLN A 293 -8.75 1.46 -19.24
CA GLN A 293 -8.69 2.84 -18.78
C GLN A 293 -9.54 3.05 -17.53
N ALA A 294 -9.29 4.16 -16.83
CA ALA A 294 -10.13 4.58 -15.72
C ALA A 294 -11.51 4.98 -16.22
N SER A 295 -12.56 4.60 -15.49
CA SER A 295 -13.91 5.07 -15.76
C SER A 295 -14.02 6.59 -15.68
N ALA A 296 -14.89 7.16 -16.51
CA ALA A 296 -15.19 8.59 -16.44
C ALA A 296 -15.74 9.00 -15.05
N ARG A 297 -15.40 10.21 -14.58
CA ARG A 297 -15.84 10.76 -13.28
C ARG A 297 -17.35 10.73 -13.05
N ARG A 298 -18.16 10.79 -14.11
CA ARG A 298 -19.62 10.66 -14.02
C ARG A 298 -20.02 9.25 -13.58
N ARG A 299 -19.37 8.21 -14.12
CA ARG A 299 -19.62 6.81 -13.79
C ARG A 299 -19.15 6.50 -12.37
N GLU A 300 -17.97 6.98 -11.98
CA GLU A 300 -17.48 6.87 -10.59
C GLU A 300 -18.52 7.43 -9.58
N ARG A 301 -19.03 8.63 -9.84
CA ARG A 301 -20.04 9.29 -8.98
C ARG A 301 -21.36 8.53 -8.95
N GLU A 302 -21.81 8.00 -10.09
CA GLU A 302 -23.04 7.19 -10.15
C GLU A 302 -22.89 5.88 -9.37
N PHE A 303 -21.75 5.20 -9.51
CA PHE A 303 -21.44 3.96 -8.77
C PHE A 303 -21.46 4.23 -7.25
N VAL A 304 -20.81 5.29 -6.79
CA VAL A 304 -20.86 5.72 -5.38
C VAL A 304 -22.28 6.04 -4.94
N ARG A 305 -23.05 6.77 -5.76
CA ARG A 305 -24.44 7.14 -5.45
C ARG A 305 -25.29 5.90 -5.20
N ARG A 306 -25.19 4.89 -6.07
CA ARG A 306 -25.95 3.62 -5.96
C ARG A 306 -25.61 2.85 -4.70
N LEU A 307 -24.31 2.68 -4.41
CA LEU A 307 -23.85 2.05 -3.16
C LEU A 307 -24.42 2.77 -1.92
N ARG A 308 -24.35 4.11 -1.90
CA ARG A 308 -24.85 4.92 -0.78
C ARG A 308 -26.38 4.87 -0.63
N LEU A 309 -27.14 4.78 -1.72
CA LEU A 309 -28.60 4.61 -1.66
C LEU A 309 -29.01 3.31 -0.97
N ARG A 310 -28.14 2.30 -0.99
CA ARG A 310 -28.32 1.03 -0.27
C ARG A 310 -27.65 1.02 1.11
N GLY A 311 -27.20 2.17 1.61
CA GLY A 311 -26.57 2.31 2.92
C GLY A 311 -25.09 1.88 2.98
N ILE A 312 -24.46 1.60 1.84
CA ILE A 312 -23.05 1.19 1.80
C ILE A 312 -22.14 2.41 1.77
N ALA A 313 -21.25 2.52 2.75
CA ALA A 313 -20.25 3.58 2.77
C ALA A 313 -19.26 3.39 1.62
N ALA A 314 -19.11 4.42 0.77
CA ALA A 314 -18.24 4.37 -0.39
C ALA A 314 -17.52 5.70 -0.64
N THR A 315 -16.26 5.63 -1.05
CA THR A 315 -15.46 6.77 -1.52
C THR A 315 -14.69 6.41 -2.79
N VAL A 316 -14.37 7.44 -3.58
CA VAL A 316 -13.37 7.33 -4.64
C VAL A 316 -12.03 7.70 -4.03
N ARG A 317 -11.02 6.85 -4.21
CA ARG A 317 -9.68 7.07 -3.69
C ARG A 317 -8.97 8.13 -4.52
N ASP A 318 -8.39 9.12 -3.86
CA ASP A 318 -7.50 10.09 -4.49
C ASP A 318 -6.33 9.36 -5.15
N THR A 319 -6.15 9.59 -6.45
CA THR A 319 -4.99 9.07 -7.17
C THR A 319 -3.76 9.86 -6.72
N ARG A 320 -2.75 9.16 -6.21
CA ARG A 320 -1.46 9.71 -5.79
C ARG A 320 -0.36 8.95 -6.51
N GLY A 321 0.74 9.62 -6.85
CA GLY A 321 1.91 8.91 -7.37
C GLY A 321 1.84 8.49 -8.84
N ARG A 322 0.81 8.88 -9.61
CA ARG A 322 0.63 8.38 -10.99
C ARG A 322 1.81 8.77 -11.89
N ASP A 323 2.25 10.03 -11.83
CA ASP A 323 3.32 10.59 -12.67
C ASP A 323 4.67 9.87 -12.51
N ILE A 324 4.86 9.23 -11.36
CA ILE A 324 6.10 8.50 -11.04
C ILE A 324 5.88 6.98 -10.98
N ALA A 325 4.79 6.46 -11.56
CA ALA A 325 4.43 5.05 -11.52
C ALA A 325 4.45 4.47 -10.08
N ALA A 326 3.82 5.19 -9.15
CA ALA A 326 3.72 4.86 -7.74
C ALA A 326 2.26 4.68 -7.27
N ALA A 327 1.29 4.86 -8.17
CA ALA A 327 -0.11 4.62 -7.85
C ALA A 327 -0.38 3.11 -7.71
N CYS A 328 -1.51 2.76 -7.08
CA CYS A 328 -1.91 1.37 -6.88
C CYS A 328 -1.93 0.62 -8.23
N GLY A 329 -1.22 -0.51 -8.29
CA GLY A 329 -1.11 -1.35 -9.47
C GLY A 329 0.04 -1.02 -10.43
N GLN A 330 0.81 0.07 -10.23
CA GLN A 330 1.88 0.48 -11.16
C GLN A 330 3.30 0.04 -10.77
N LEU A 331 3.47 -0.59 -9.62
CA LEU A 331 4.79 -1.01 -9.14
C LEU A 331 5.31 -2.19 -9.97
N ALA A 332 6.33 -1.94 -10.78
CA ALA A 332 6.92 -2.90 -11.72
C ALA A 332 8.36 -3.27 -11.36
N ALA A 333 8.99 -2.51 -10.46
CA ALA A 333 10.43 -2.63 -10.16
C ALA A 333 11.32 -2.61 -11.42
N ASP A 334 10.96 -1.77 -12.40
CA ASP A 334 11.81 -1.47 -13.55
C ASP A 334 13.19 -1.03 -13.03
N GLY A 335 14.27 -1.55 -13.64
CA GLY A 335 15.65 -1.24 -13.24
C GLY A 335 15.93 0.27 -13.16
N PRO A 336 17.05 0.69 -12.54
CA PRO A 336 17.36 2.11 -12.36
C PRO A 336 17.37 2.91 -13.68
N ASP A 337 17.75 2.27 -14.79
CA ASP A 337 17.79 2.81 -16.16
C ASP A 337 16.45 2.68 -16.91
N GLY A 338 15.41 2.14 -16.27
CA GLY A 338 14.07 2.02 -16.84
C GLY A 338 13.43 3.40 -17.10
N PRO A 339 12.49 3.51 -18.06
CA PRO A 339 11.85 4.78 -18.40
C PRO A 339 11.22 5.40 -17.15
N ALA A 340 11.43 6.71 -16.93
CA ALA A 340 10.57 7.47 -16.03
C ALA A 340 9.11 7.34 -16.52
N GLY A 341 8.14 7.37 -15.61
CA GLY A 341 6.73 7.12 -15.88
C GLY A 341 6.25 7.75 -17.19
N THR A 342 5.43 7.03 -17.95
CA THR A 342 4.93 7.52 -19.23
C THR A 342 4.02 8.73 -18.99
N ASP A 343 4.53 9.93 -19.22
CA ASP A 343 3.71 11.12 -19.46
C ASP A 343 2.89 10.87 -20.72
N ARG A 344 1.63 10.45 -20.57
CA ARG A 344 0.61 10.77 -21.56
C ARG A 344 0.00 12.11 -21.14
N PRO A 345 -0.13 13.09 -22.05
CA PRO A 345 -0.71 14.38 -21.70
C PRO A 345 -2.15 14.18 -21.21
N ASP A 346 -2.42 14.75 -20.04
CA ASP A 346 -3.73 14.88 -19.44
C ASP A 346 -4.61 15.71 -20.41
N SER A 347 -5.59 15.06 -21.05
CA SER A 347 -6.49 15.72 -22.00
C SER A 347 -7.68 16.42 -21.33
N ASP A 348 -7.70 16.48 -20.00
CA ASP A 348 -8.76 17.13 -19.21
C ASP A 348 -8.26 18.39 -18.48
N ARG A 349 -7.64 19.33 -19.21
CA ARG A 349 -7.64 20.73 -18.77
C ARG A 349 -8.85 21.43 -19.38
N PRO A 350 -9.73 22.09 -18.60
CA PRO A 350 -10.75 22.93 -19.18
C PRO A 350 -10.05 24.11 -19.85
N ASP A 351 -10.37 24.35 -21.13
CA ASP A 351 -9.98 25.55 -21.87
C ASP A 351 -10.42 26.78 -21.07
N SER A 352 -9.43 27.47 -20.51
CA SER A 352 -9.59 28.84 -20.06
C SER A 352 -9.36 29.75 -21.25
N ASP A 353 -10.40 30.00 -22.05
CA ASP A 353 -10.52 31.26 -22.77
C ASP A 353 -11.96 31.50 -23.25
N GLY A 354 -12.56 32.53 -22.67
CA GLY A 354 -13.85 33.08 -23.03
C GLY A 354 -13.86 34.57 -22.72
N ARG A 355 -12.90 35.31 -23.29
CA ARG A 355 -12.97 36.76 -23.39
C ARG A 355 -14.17 37.10 -24.28
N LEU A 356 -15.15 37.80 -23.72
CA LEU A 356 -16.06 38.65 -24.48
C LEU A 356 -15.82 40.08 -24.03
N ASP A 357 -15.12 40.80 -24.90
CA ASP A 357 -15.00 42.24 -24.88
C ASP A 357 -16.33 42.88 -25.34
N GLY A 358 -16.67 44.03 -24.75
CA GLY A 358 -17.22 45.13 -25.53
C GLY A 358 -18.70 45.51 -25.37
N SER A 359 -18.91 46.54 -24.53
CA SER A 359 -19.75 47.73 -24.78
C SER A 359 -21.25 47.72 -24.42
N GLY A 360 -21.69 48.77 -23.69
CA GLY A 360 -23.11 49.15 -23.64
C GLY A 360 -23.63 49.88 -22.40
N ARG A 361 -23.16 51.11 -22.16
CA ARG A 361 -23.82 52.26 -21.49
C ARG A 361 -25.20 52.10 -20.79
N ALA A 362 -25.25 52.73 -19.59
CA ALA A 362 -26.17 53.80 -19.14
C ALA A 362 -27.33 53.49 -18.17
N ARG A 363 -27.35 54.28 -17.07
CA ARG A 363 -28.52 54.81 -16.31
C ARG A 363 -29.35 53.72 -15.57
N ARG A 364 -29.60 53.75 -14.26
CA ARG A 364 -29.93 54.83 -13.31
C ARG A 364 -29.67 54.34 -11.89
#